data_AF-A0A7C8HW40-F1
#
_entry.id   AF-A0A7C8HW40-F1
#
_cell.length_a   1.000
_cell.length_b   1.000
_cell.length_c   1.000
_cell.angle_alpha   90.00
_cell.angle_beta   90.00
_cell.angle_gamma   90.00
#
_symmetry.space_group_name_H-M   'P 1'
#
loop_
_entity.id
_entity.type
_entity.pdbx_description
1 polymer ?
#
loop_
_entity_poly.entity_id
_entity_poly.type
_entity_poly.pdbx_seq_one_letter_code
_entity_poly.pdbx_strand_id
1 'polypeptide(L)'
;MTREITLQNLPEWTWTKATPLPDSARTYSRLQDAYIKMGLMFKNNDYESFKKTVWLAMQERAVADLLGPEFYFKTTDFPDEFSKGVSGAPLPNWSDYKLKLYKDGKLARLVDKYGAPPLDYRRRDGEVYFYNCYFSLIDGKLVVTR
;
A
#
# COMPACT_ATOMS: atom_id res chain seq x y z
N MET A 1 -11.54 37.99 2.76
CA MET A 1 -11.36 37.63 4.18
C MET A 1 -10.60 36.31 4.22
N THR A 2 -9.47 36.26 4.92
CA THR A 2 -8.68 35.03 5.11
C THR A 2 -8.83 34.64 6.58
N ARG A 3 -9.15 33.38 6.86
CA ARG A 3 -9.32 32.87 8.23
C ARG A 3 -8.15 31.97 8.57
N GLU A 4 -7.39 32.33 9.59
CA GLU A 4 -6.37 31.44 10.15
C GLU A 4 -7.05 30.33 10.93
N ILE A 5 -6.62 29.10 10.67
CA ILE A 5 -7.05 27.90 11.38
C ILE A 5 -5.78 27.24 11.94
N THR A 6 -5.72 27.09 13.25
CA THR A 6 -4.63 26.39 13.93
C THR A 6 -5.04 24.95 14.17
N LEU A 7 -4.35 24.01 13.51
CA LEU A 7 -4.51 22.58 13.76
C LEU A 7 -3.46 22.15 14.79
N GLN A 8 -3.91 21.57 15.91
CA GLN A 8 -3.04 21.06 16.97
C GLN A 8 -3.17 19.53 17.05
N ASN A 9 -2.11 18.85 17.47
CA ASN A 9 -2.06 17.39 17.64
C ASN A 9 -2.33 16.59 16.36
N LEU A 10 -2.02 17.15 15.19
CA LEU A 10 -2.00 16.35 13.96
C LEU A 10 -0.92 15.28 14.10
N PRO A 11 -1.24 14.01 13.84
CA PRO A 11 -0.25 12.98 14.05
C PRO A 11 0.72 12.96 12.87
N GLU A 12 1.96 12.59 13.17
CA GLU A 12 3.05 12.66 12.20
C GLU A 12 3.14 11.33 11.45
N TRP A 13 2.90 11.35 10.13
CA TRP A 13 2.97 10.14 9.32
C TRP A 13 4.42 9.77 9.05
N THR A 14 4.72 8.47 9.09
CA THR A 14 6.11 8.00 9.01
C THR A 14 6.71 8.33 7.65
N TRP A 15 5.91 8.30 6.59
CA TRP A 15 6.36 8.67 5.25
C TRP A 15 6.84 10.13 5.15
N THR A 16 6.44 11.03 6.04
CA THR A 16 6.90 12.43 6.02
C THR A 16 8.41 12.55 6.26
N LYS A 17 8.99 11.56 6.95
CA LYS A 17 10.43 11.42 7.23
C LYS A 17 11.12 10.45 6.28
N ALA A 18 10.42 9.89 5.30
CA ALA A 18 10.99 8.92 4.38
C ALA A 18 12.12 9.55 3.56
N THR A 19 13.10 8.72 3.21
CA THR A 19 14.14 9.08 2.24
C THR A 19 13.49 9.18 0.84
N PRO A 20 13.69 10.29 0.11
CA PRO A 20 13.18 10.42 -1.25
C PRO A 20 13.69 9.31 -2.18
N LEU A 21 12.76 8.70 -2.92
CA LEU A 21 13.06 7.80 -4.01
C LEU A 21 13.27 8.59 -5.31
N PRO A 22 14.35 8.34 -6.06
CA PRO A 22 14.56 9.00 -7.35
C PRO A 22 13.71 8.37 -8.44
N ASP A 23 13.39 9.13 -9.48
CA ASP A 23 12.80 8.59 -10.71
C ASP A 23 13.87 7.80 -11.47
N SER A 24 13.89 6.48 -11.28
CA SER A 24 14.96 5.62 -11.79
C SER A 24 14.49 4.18 -11.99
N ALA A 25 15.18 3.47 -12.89
CA ALA A 25 14.98 2.03 -13.11
C ALA A 25 15.20 1.22 -11.82
N ARG A 26 16.13 1.64 -10.95
CA ARG A 26 16.34 1.00 -9.64
C ARG A 26 15.12 1.16 -8.73
N THR A 27 14.53 2.35 -8.66
CA THR A 27 13.29 2.56 -7.89
C THR A 27 12.18 1.69 -8.46
N TYR A 28 11.99 1.73 -9.77
CA TYR A 28 10.97 0.93 -10.46
C TYR A 28 11.10 -0.56 -10.11
N SER A 29 12.29 -1.15 -10.25
CA SER A 29 12.56 -2.56 -9.93
C SER A 29 12.28 -2.90 -8.46
N ARG A 30 12.66 -2.03 -7.52
CA ARG A 30 12.35 -2.26 -6.10
C ARG A 30 10.85 -2.28 -5.82
N LEU A 31 10.06 -1.46 -6.52
CA LEU A 31 8.61 -1.51 -6.41
C LEU A 31 8.03 -2.78 -7.06
N GLN A 32 8.55 -3.24 -8.20
CA GLN A 32 8.14 -4.52 -8.79
C GLN A 32 8.31 -5.66 -7.78
N ASP A 33 9.47 -5.76 -7.14
CA ASP A 33 9.74 -6.77 -6.12
C ASP A 33 8.77 -6.69 -4.94
N ALA A 34 8.41 -5.48 -4.51
CA ALA A 34 7.44 -5.27 -3.43
C ALA A 34 6.04 -5.75 -3.83
N TYR A 35 5.58 -5.41 -5.04
CA TYR A 35 4.29 -5.87 -5.55
C TYR A 35 4.25 -7.39 -5.77
N ILE A 36 5.33 -7.99 -6.29
CA ILE A 36 5.44 -9.45 -6.45
C ILE A 36 5.32 -10.14 -5.09
N LYS A 37 6.02 -9.64 -4.07
CA LYS A 37 5.94 -10.19 -2.71
C LYS A 37 4.53 -10.13 -2.15
N MET A 38 3.83 -9.01 -2.32
CA MET A 38 2.43 -8.87 -1.88
C MET A 38 1.48 -9.77 -2.68
N GLY A 39 1.67 -9.87 -4.00
CA GLY A 39 0.90 -10.76 -4.87
C GLY A 39 1.04 -12.23 -4.46
N LEU A 40 2.23 -12.66 -4.03
CA LEU A 40 2.46 -14.00 -3.49
C LEU A 40 1.72 -14.24 -2.16
N MET A 41 1.56 -13.22 -1.31
CA MET A 41 0.76 -13.34 -0.09
C MET A 41 -0.71 -13.61 -0.44
N PHE A 42 -1.27 -12.90 -1.42
CA PHE A 42 -2.62 -13.19 -1.91
C PHE A 42 -2.71 -14.57 -2.56
N LYS A 43 -1.75 -14.93 -3.42
CA LYS A 43 -1.71 -16.25 -4.09
C LYS A 43 -1.69 -17.41 -3.10
N ASN A 44 -0.99 -17.25 -1.99
CA ASN A 44 -0.86 -18.27 -0.95
C ASN A 44 -1.94 -18.17 0.13
N ASN A 45 -2.89 -17.24 0.01
CA ASN A 45 -3.85 -16.90 1.06
C ASN A 45 -3.18 -16.64 2.43
N ASP A 46 -1.99 -16.02 2.42
CA ASP A 46 -1.16 -15.76 3.60
C ASP A 46 -1.54 -14.44 4.26
N TYR A 47 -2.60 -14.52 5.07
CA TYR A 47 -3.15 -13.40 5.80
C TYR A 47 -2.16 -12.76 6.78
N GLU A 48 -1.39 -13.57 7.51
CA GLU A 48 -0.50 -13.07 8.56
C GLU A 48 0.66 -12.26 7.96
N SER A 49 1.24 -12.72 6.86
CA SER A 49 2.27 -11.96 6.16
C SER A 49 1.71 -10.70 5.53
N PHE A 50 0.50 -10.75 4.97
CA PHE A 50 -0.18 -9.56 4.42
C PHE A 50 -0.43 -8.51 5.52
N LYS A 51 -1.05 -8.90 6.64
CA LYS A 51 -1.33 -8.01 7.78
C LYS A 51 -0.06 -7.33 8.27
N LYS A 52 1.04 -8.07 8.45
CA LYS A 52 2.35 -7.52 8.85
C LYS A 52 2.89 -6.50 7.84
N THR A 53 2.75 -6.79 6.55
CA THR A 53 3.26 -5.93 5.47
C THR A 53 2.55 -4.59 5.41
N VAL A 54 1.24 -4.57 5.63
CA VAL A 54 0.43 -3.34 5.56
C VAL A 54 0.23 -2.67 6.92
N TRP A 55 0.75 -3.25 8.00
CA TRP A 55 0.51 -2.81 9.37
C TRP A 55 0.85 -1.34 9.60
N LEU A 56 1.95 -0.84 9.03
CA LEU A 56 2.34 0.57 9.13
C LEU A 56 1.28 1.49 8.52
N ALA A 57 0.88 1.25 7.27
CA ALA A 57 -0.16 2.03 6.60
C ALA A 57 -1.51 1.98 7.34
N MET A 58 -1.83 0.82 7.93
CA MET A 58 -3.05 0.65 8.72
C MET A 58 -3.01 1.41 10.03
N GLN A 59 -1.85 1.49 10.69
CA GLN A 59 -1.65 2.36 11.86
C GLN A 59 -1.82 3.83 11.46
N GLU A 60 -1.18 4.28 10.37
CA GLU A 60 -1.29 5.65 9.87
C GLU A 60 -2.75 6.02 9.54
N ARG A 61 -3.52 5.08 8.96
CA ARG A 61 -4.96 5.28 8.72
C ARG A 61 -5.77 5.26 10.02
N ALA A 62 -5.55 4.29 10.90
CA ALA A 62 -6.30 4.17 12.14
C ALA A 62 -6.19 5.44 12.99
N VAL A 63 -4.99 6.02 13.12
CA VAL A 63 -4.78 7.27 13.85
C VAL A 63 -5.54 8.43 13.20
N ALA A 64 -5.56 8.51 11.86
CA ALA A 64 -6.34 9.52 11.13
C ALA A 64 -7.86 9.38 11.37
N ASP A 65 -8.34 8.16 11.60
CA ASP A 65 -9.75 7.85 11.86
C ASP A 65 -10.07 7.82 13.38
N LEU A 66 -9.11 8.19 14.25
CA LEU A 66 -9.22 8.14 15.72
C LEU A 66 -9.52 6.74 16.28
N LEU A 67 -9.00 5.71 15.62
CA LEU A 67 -9.17 4.30 15.98
C LEU A 67 -7.84 3.65 16.38
N GLY A 68 -7.93 2.58 17.17
CA GLY A 68 -6.80 1.69 17.41
C GLY A 68 -6.47 0.87 16.15
N PRO A 69 -5.19 0.64 15.80
CA PRO A 69 -4.80 -0.09 14.59
C PRO A 69 -5.39 -1.49 14.46
N GLU A 70 -5.42 -2.27 15.55
CA GLU A 70 -6.03 -3.60 15.57
C GLU A 70 -7.54 -3.53 15.32
N PHE A 71 -8.22 -2.52 15.88
CA PHE A 71 -9.65 -2.33 15.67
C PHE A 71 -9.94 -1.92 14.23
N TYR A 72 -9.19 -0.95 13.69
CA TYR A 72 -9.32 -0.53 12.29
C TYR A 72 -9.13 -1.72 11.34
N PHE A 73 -8.10 -2.55 11.55
CA PHE A 73 -7.84 -3.70 10.69
C PHE A 73 -9.00 -4.72 10.71
N LYS A 74 -9.59 -4.97 11.88
CA LYS A 74 -10.79 -5.83 12.02
C LYS A 74 -12.02 -5.29 11.29
N THR A 75 -12.09 -3.98 11.07
CA THR A 75 -13.18 -3.35 10.30
C THR A 75 -12.96 -3.36 8.79
N THR A 76 -11.77 -3.76 8.33
CA THR A 76 -11.55 -3.99 6.89
C THR A 76 -12.15 -5.33 6.46
N ASP A 77 -12.38 -5.50 5.17
CA ASP A 77 -12.85 -6.79 4.64
C ASP A 77 -11.76 -7.89 4.68
N PHE A 78 -10.47 -7.53 4.82
CA PHE A 78 -9.37 -8.50 4.68
C PHE A 78 -9.46 -9.74 5.59
N PRO A 79 -9.78 -9.63 6.90
CA PRO A 79 -9.91 -10.82 7.74
C PRO A 79 -10.94 -11.80 7.20
N ASP A 80 -12.10 -11.30 6.77
CA ASP A 80 -13.18 -12.13 6.20
C ASP A 80 -12.79 -12.68 4.82
N GLU A 81 -12.24 -11.85 3.94
CA GLU A 81 -11.81 -12.27 2.59
C GLU A 81 -10.75 -13.38 2.63
N PHE A 82 -9.70 -13.21 3.43
CA PHE A 82 -8.68 -14.25 3.57
C PHE A 82 -9.23 -15.52 4.24
N SER A 83 -10.21 -15.41 5.15
CA SER A 83 -10.87 -16.58 5.74
C SER A 83 -11.70 -17.36 4.71
N LYS A 84 -12.31 -16.66 3.75
CA LYS A 84 -13.02 -17.23 2.60
C LYS A 84 -12.07 -17.72 1.51
N GLY A 85 -10.80 -17.33 1.57
CA GLY A 85 -9.79 -17.68 0.58
C GLY A 85 -9.77 -16.66 -0.55
N VAL A 86 -8.62 -16.02 -0.69
CA VAL A 86 -8.28 -15.16 -1.82
C VAL A 86 -7.19 -15.83 -2.66
N SER A 87 -7.07 -15.38 -3.91
CA SER A 87 -5.96 -15.77 -4.78
C SER A 87 -5.42 -14.55 -5.53
N GLY A 88 -4.10 -14.40 -5.60
CA GLY A 88 -3.48 -13.36 -6.42
C GLY A 88 -3.70 -13.63 -7.91
N ALA A 89 -3.79 -12.58 -8.72
CA ALA A 89 -3.81 -12.76 -10.17
C ALA A 89 -2.41 -13.09 -10.73
N PRO A 90 -2.30 -13.47 -12.02
CA PRO A 90 -1.02 -13.65 -12.68
C PRO A 90 -0.13 -12.41 -12.58
N LEU A 91 1.18 -12.62 -12.72
CA LEU A 91 2.13 -11.50 -12.75
C LEU A 91 1.74 -10.50 -13.85
N PRO A 92 1.74 -9.20 -13.54
CA PRO A 92 1.37 -8.18 -14.52
C PRO A 92 2.43 -8.07 -15.62
N ASN A 93 2.00 -7.62 -16.80
CA ASN A 93 2.94 -7.16 -17.81
C ASN A 93 3.52 -5.81 -17.37
N TRP A 94 4.76 -5.82 -16.89
CA TRP A 94 5.40 -4.63 -16.32
C TRP A 94 5.52 -3.45 -17.29
N SER A 95 5.59 -3.69 -18.61
CA SER A 95 5.62 -2.59 -19.59
C SER A 95 4.41 -1.67 -19.52
N ASP A 96 3.30 -2.14 -18.95
CA ASP A 96 2.04 -1.40 -18.88
C ASP A 96 2.04 -0.39 -17.72
N TYR A 97 3.02 -0.50 -16.80
CA TYR A 97 3.07 0.27 -15.56
C TYR A 97 4.20 1.30 -15.57
N LYS A 98 3.91 2.49 -15.01
CA LYS A 98 4.86 3.58 -14.86
C LYS A 98 5.09 3.91 -13.39
N LEU A 99 6.31 4.31 -13.06
CA LEU A 99 6.64 4.89 -11.75
C LEU A 99 5.91 6.23 -11.57
N LYS A 100 5.27 6.40 -10.42
CA LYS A 100 4.74 7.68 -9.95
C LYS A 100 5.33 8.00 -8.60
N LEU A 101 5.89 9.20 -8.51
CA LEU A 101 6.45 9.77 -7.29
C LEU A 101 5.53 10.90 -6.82
N TYR A 102 5.37 10.99 -5.51
CA TYR A 102 4.58 12.00 -4.84
C TYR A 102 5.38 12.55 -3.66
N LYS A 103 5.03 13.76 -3.22
CA LYS A 103 5.62 14.42 -2.04
C LYS A 103 7.15 14.39 -2.09
N ASP A 104 7.69 14.88 -3.20
CA ASP A 104 9.14 14.96 -3.45
C ASP A 104 9.85 13.60 -3.37
N GLY A 105 9.19 12.53 -3.84
CA GLY A 105 9.74 11.18 -3.88
C GLY A 105 9.59 10.39 -2.58
N LYS A 106 8.98 10.97 -1.54
CA LYS A 106 8.74 10.25 -0.26
C LYS A 106 7.68 9.16 -0.38
N LEU A 107 6.78 9.30 -1.34
CA LEU A 107 5.76 8.31 -1.67
C LEU A 107 5.93 7.89 -3.12
N ALA A 108 5.86 6.59 -3.37
CA ALA A 108 5.95 6.02 -4.70
C ALA A 108 4.90 4.93 -4.91
N ARG A 109 4.43 4.75 -6.15
CA ARG A 109 3.65 3.59 -6.58
C ARG A 109 3.86 3.34 -8.07
N LEU A 110 3.52 2.13 -8.50
CA LEU A 110 3.39 1.83 -9.92
C LEU A 110 1.91 1.92 -10.31
N VAL A 111 1.63 2.46 -11.49
CA VAL A 111 0.28 2.55 -12.04
C VAL A 111 0.26 2.29 -13.53
N ASP A 112 -0.82 1.67 -14.00
CA ASP A 112 -1.09 1.52 -15.42
C ASP A 112 -1.60 2.85 -16.05
N LYS A 113 -2.03 2.79 -17.31
CA LYS A 113 -2.60 3.95 -18.04
C LYS A 113 -3.92 4.47 -17.44
N TYR A 114 -4.61 3.69 -16.61
CA TYR A 114 -5.86 4.06 -15.93
C TYR A 114 -5.65 4.45 -14.47
N GLY A 115 -4.42 4.35 -13.94
CA GLY A 115 -4.12 4.62 -12.54
C GLY A 115 -4.21 3.39 -11.63
N ALA A 116 -4.50 2.21 -12.15
CA ALA A 116 -4.63 0.97 -11.38
C ALA A 116 -3.25 0.43 -10.96
N PRO A 117 -3.11 -0.12 -9.73
CA PRO A 117 -1.87 -0.70 -9.26
C PRO A 117 -1.64 -2.10 -9.86
N PRO A 118 -0.37 -2.56 -9.96
CA PRO A 118 -0.02 -3.92 -10.39
C PRO A 118 -0.26 -4.97 -9.28
N LEU A 119 -1.35 -4.82 -8.53
CA LEU A 119 -1.65 -5.66 -7.38
C LEU A 119 -3.15 -5.84 -7.24
N ASP A 120 -3.59 -7.02 -7.64
CA ASP A 120 -4.95 -7.48 -7.55
C ASP A 120 -5.04 -8.86 -6.90
N TYR A 121 -6.23 -9.17 -6.42
CA TYR A 121 -6.59 -10.47 -5.90
C TYR A 121 -8.04 -10.79 -6.27
N ARG A 122 -8.33 -12.07 -6.35
CA ARG A 122 -9.65 -12.61 -6.62
C ARG A 122 -10.26 -13.14 -5.35
N ARG A 123 -11.52 -12.75 -5.10
CA ARG A 123 -12.37 -13.34 -4.08
C ARG A 123 -12.91 -14.69 -4.58
N ARG A 124 -13.53 -15.46 -3.69
CA ARG A 124 -14.06 -16.81 -4.00
C ARG A 124 -15.16 -16.78 -5.08
N ASP A 125 -15.93 -15.71 -5.15
CA ASP A 125 -16.98 -15.49 -6.16
C ASP A 125 -16.41 -15.13 -7.55
N GLY A 126 -15.10 -14.94 -7.67
CA GLY A 126 -14.41 -14.59 -8.91
C GLY A 126 -14.22 -13.09 -9.14
N GLU A 127 -14.73 -12.23 -8.24
CA GLU A 127 -14.54 -10.79 -8.35
C GLU A 127 -13.08 -10.39 -8.14
N VAL A 128 -12.60 -9.44 -8.96
CA VAL A 128 -11.22 -8.94 -8.94
C VAL A 128 -11.16 -7.61 -8.21
N TYR A 129 -10.31 -7.53 -7.19
CA TYR A 129 -10.09 -6.34 -6.38
C TYR A 129 -8.65 -5.88 -6.48
N PHE A 130 -8.45 -4.57 -6.62
CA PHE A 130 -7.13 -3.95 -6.64
C PHE A 130 -6.76 -3.41 -5.27
N TYR A 131 -5.58 -3.80 -4.75
CA TYR A 131 -5.04 -3.22 -3.53
C TYR A 131 -4.25 -1.94 -3.85
N ASN A 132 -4.85 -0.79 -3.56
CA ASN A 132 -4.22 0.51 -3.74
C ASN A 132 -3.32 0.84 -2.55
N CYS A 133 -2.01 0.89 -2.77
CA CYS A 133 -1.03 1.29 -1.78
C CYS A 133 0.03 2.25 -2.32
N TYR A 134 0.65 2.97 -1.39
CA TYR A 134 1.88 3.71 -1.60
C TYR A 134 3.03 3.04 -0.87
N PHE A 135 4.24 3.31 -1.33
CA PHE A 135 5.47 2.86 -0.71
C PHE A 135 6.34 4.05 -0.33
N SER A 136 7.00 3.93 0.81
CA SER A 136 8.04 4.86 1.27
C SER A 136 9.32 4.11 1.59
N LEU A 137 10.45 4.80 1.44
CA LEU A 137 11.75 4.30 1.86
C LEU A 137 12.05 4.76 3.29
N ILE A 138 11.89 3.85 4.25
CA ILE A 138 12.11 4.09 5.68
C ILE A 138 13.19 3.13 6.14
N ASP A 139 14.25 3.65 6.78
CA ASP A 139 15.41 2.87 7.24
C ASP A 139 16.00 1.94 6.17
N GLY A 140 16.09 2.43 4.93
CA GLY A 140 16.59 1.68 3.78
C GLY A 140 15.63 0.62 3.22
N LYS A 141 14.48 0.40 3.84
CA LYS A 141 13.46 -0.58 3.42
C LYS A 141 12.28 0.10 2.75
N LEU A 142 11.78 -0.49 1.66
CA LEU A 142 10.48 -0.11 1.13
C LEU A 142 9.40 -0.72 2.03
N VAL A 143 8.51 0.13 2.52
CA VAL A 143 7.38 -0.27 3.37
C VAL A 143 6.09 0.32 2.79
N VAL A 144 4.97 -0.38 3.01
CA VAL A 144 3.66 0.12 2.61
C VAL A 144 3.23 1.23 3.57
N THR A 145 2.87 2.39 3.03
CA THR A 145 2.44 3.58 3.77
C THR A 145 1.14 4.15 3.22
N ARG A 146 0.57 5.10 3.96
CA ARG A 146 -0.66 5.80 3.61
C ARG A 146 -0.46 6.99 2.67
#